data_AF-A0A953HRV9-F1
#
_entry.id   AF-A0A953HRV9-F1
#
_cell.length_a   1.000
_cell.length_b   1.000
_cell.length_c   1.000
_cell.angle_alpha   90.00
_cell.angle_beta   90.00
_cell.angle_gamma   90.00
#
_symmetry.space_group_name_H-M   'P 1'
#
loop_
_entity.id
_entity.type
_entity.pdbx_description
1 polymer ?
#
loop_
_entity_poly.entity_id
_entity_poly.type
_entity_poly.pdbx_seq_one_letter_code
_entity_poly.pdbx_strand_id
1 'polypeptide(L)'
;MIFDPQQFAVGASWVATAIGAGLWLWSWLGEKDAIRKLRFLDCGVVLLFSSILLRIVAQERQMSIWDWAVVFVGPLFIAAALWRLARTACPPPAGK
;
A
#
# COMPACT_ATOMS: atom_id res chain seq x y z
N MET A 1 -0.06 -24.58 22.44
CA MET A 1 0.49 -23.94 21.22
C MET A 1 0.87 -22.54 21.63
N ILE A 2 2.17 -22.25 21.75
CA ILE A 2 2.62 -20.89 22.07
C ILE A 2 2.36 -20.06 20.80
N PHE A 3 1.64 -18.95 20.92
CA PHE A 3 1.44 -18.05 19.78
C PHE A 3 2.78 -17.39 19.49
N ASP A 4 3.36 -17.65 18.32
CA ASP A 4 4.57 -16.98 17.87
C ASP A 4 4.20 -15.68 17.12
N PRO A 5 4.33 -14.50 17.76
CA PRO A 5 3.94 -13.24 17.16
C PRO A 5 4.79 -12.89 15.93
N GLN A 6 6.02 -13.39 15.85
CA GLN A 6 6.92 -13.14 14.72
C GLN A 6 6.47 -13.93 13.49
N GLN A 7 6.17 -15.22 13.65
CA GLN A 7 5.63 -16.04 12.54
C GLN A 7 4.27 -15.51 12.06
N PHE A 8 3.43 -15.05 12.99
CA PHE A 8 2.16 -14.41 12.63
C PHE A 8 2.39 -13.12 11.81
N ALA A 9 3.28 -12.23 12.24
CA ALA A 9 3.59 -10.99 11.53
C ALA A 9 4.12 -11.25 10.12
N VAL A 10 5.01 -12.23 9.96
CA VAL A 10 5.53 -12.64 8.65
C VAL A 10 4.40 -13.23 7.78
N GLY A 11 3.55 -14.09 8.33
CA GLY A 11 2.40 -14.65 7.61
C GLY A 11 1.43 -13.56 7.13
N ALA A 12 1.05 -12.66 8.03
CA ALA A 12 0.17 -11.53 7.73
C ALA A 12 0.76 -10.61 6.64
N SER A 13 2.07 -10.38 6.65
CA SER A 13 2.76 -9.58 5.64
C SER A 13 2.67 -10.20 4.24
N TRP A 14 2.79 -11.53 4.12
CA TRP A 14 2.67 -12.20 2.82
C TRP A 14 1.25 -12.15 2.28
N VAL A 15 0.25 -12.31 3.16
CA VAL A 15 -1.16 -12.14 2.79
C VAL A 15 -1.43 -10.71 2.32
N ALA A 16 -0.95 -9.71 3.06
CA ALA A 16 -1.08 -8.30 2.67
C ALA A 16 -0.37 -7.99 1.35
N THR A 17 0.77 -8.63 1.07
CA THR A 17 1.48 -8.51 -0.21
C THR A 17 0.64 -9.05 -1.35
N ALA A 18 0.08 -10.25 -1.20
CA ALA A 18 -0.73 -10.89 -2.23
C ALA A 18 -1.98 -10.05 -2.54
N ILE A 19 -2.65 -9.55 -1.51
CA ILE A 19 -3.83 -8.67 -1.66
C ILE A 19 -3.42 -7.35 -2.31
N GLY A 20 -2.36 -6.70 -1.82
CA GLY A 20 -1.89 -5.43 -2.36
C GLY A 20 -1.48 -5.51 -3.83
N ALA A 21 -0.73 -6.55 -4.20
CA ALA A 21 -0.35 -6.84 -5.59
C ALA A 21 -1.57 -7.15 -6.46
N GLY A 22 -2.53 -7.91 -5.93
CA GLY A 22 -3.78 -8.22 -6.61
C GLY A 22 -4.61 -6.98 -6.91
N LEU A 23 -4.80 -6.10 -5.92
CA LEU A 23 -5.53 -4.83 -6.10
C LEU A 23 -4.81 -3.88 -7.05
N TRP A 24 -3.48 -3.80 -6.95
CA TRP A 24 -2.67 -3.01 -7.88
C TRP A 24 -2.85 -3.53 -9.32
N LEU A 25 -2.67 -4.83 -9.55
CA LEU A 25 -2.81 -5.45 -10.88
C LEU A 25 -4.25 -5.32 -11.41
N TRP A 26 -5.26 -5.51 -10.55
CA TRP A 26 -6.67 -5.37 -10.91
C TRP A 26 -7.04 -3.94 -11.30
N SER A 27 -6.42 -2.94 -10.68
CA SER A 27 -6.62 -1.53 -11.10
C SER A 27 -6.14 -1.29 -12.54
N TRP A 28 -5.16 -2.05 -13.03
CA TRP A 28 -4.65 -1.91 -14.40
C TRP A 28 -5.45 -2.73 -15.40
N LEU A 29 -5.77 -3.99 -15.07
CA LEU A 29 -6.35 -4.96 -16.01
C LEU A 29 -7.87 -5.06 -15.97
N GLY A 30 -8.49 -4.83 -14.80
CA GLY A 30 -9.90 -5.15 -14.56
C GLY A 30 -10.82 -3.94 -14.49
N GLU A 31 -10.38 -2.84 -13.88
CA GLU A 31 -11.26 -1.70 -13.59
C GLU A 31 -11.22 -0.63 -14.70
N LYS A 32 -12.42 -0.27 -15.19
CA LYS A 32 -12.61 0.71 -16.28
C LYS A 32 -13.05 2.07 -15.75
N ASP A 33 -13.70 2.11 -14.59
CA ASP A 33 -14.06 3.36 -13.92
C ASP A 33 -12.79 4.01 -13.34
N ALA A 34 -12.53 5.27 -13.76
CA ALA A 34 -11.32 5.99 -13.38
C ALA A 34 -11.19 6.22 -11.86
N ILE A 35 -12.30 6.42 -11.15
CA ILE A 35 -12.31 6.66 -9.71
C ILE A 35 -12.06 5.36 -8.96
N ARG A 36 -12.74 4.27 -9.35
CA ARG A 36 -12.51 2.95 -8.73
C ARG A 36 -11.10 2.43 -9.00
N LYS A 37 -10.60 2.60 -10.22
CA LYS A 37 -9.22 2.28 -10.59
C LYS A 37 -8.23 2.99 -9.67
N LEU A 38 -8.42 4.29 -9.45
CA LEU A 38 -7.56 5.06 -8.56
C LEU A 38 -7.59 4.55 -7.12
N ARG A 39 -8.78 4.23 -6.58
CA ARG A 39 -8.93 3.70 -5.22
C ARG A 39 -8.26 2.34 -5.04
N PHE A 40 -8.41 1.43 -6.00
CA PHE A 40 -7.73 0.13 -5.94
C PHE A 40 -6.22 0.27 -6.02
N LEU A 41 -5.73 1.22 -6.80
CA LEU A 41 -4.31 1.51 -6.91
C LEU A 41 -3.77 2.07 -5.59
N ASP A 42 -4.42 3.07 -5.00
CA ASP A 42 -4.01 3.64 -3.72
C ASP A 42 -4.05 2.60 -2.58
N CYS A 43 -5.14 1.83 -2.44
CA CYS A 43 -5.23 0.77 -1.43
C CYS A 43 -4.21 -0.34 -1.66
N GLY A 44 -4.04 -0.79 -2.91
CA GLY A 44 -3.10 -1.84 -3.26
C GLY A 44 -1.67 -1.45 -2.92
N VAL A 45 -1.29 -0.21 -3.25
CA VAL A 45 0.05 0.31 -2.97
C VAL A 45 0.29 0.51 -1.47
N VAL A 46 -0.67 1.04 -0.72
CA VAL A 46 -0.56 1.16 0.74
C VAL A 46 -0.36 -0.21 1.38
N LEU A 47 -1.14 -1.23 0.99
CA LEU A 47 -1.00 -2.59 1.50
C LEU A 47 0.37 -3.21 1.18
N LEU A 48 0.89 -2.97 -0.04
CA LEU A 48 2.23 -3.41 -0.42
C LEU A 48 3.29 -2.77 0.48
N PHE A 49 3.26 -1.44 0.67
CA PHE A 49 4.20 -0.73 1.54
C PHE A 49 4.12 -1.21 2.99
N SER A 50 2.92 -1.28 3.57
CA SER A 50 2.72 -1.75 4.94
C SER A 50 3.22 -3.18 5.14
N SER A 51 3.02 -4.07 4.16
CA SER A 51 3.50 -5.45 4.23
C SER A 51 5.03 -5.58 4.22
N ILE A 52 5.71 -4.70 3.48
CA ILE A 52 7.17 -4.73 3.37
C ILE A 52 7.79 -4.11 4.61
N LEU A 53 7.26 -2.98 5.09
CA LEU A 53 7.67 -2.39 6.37
C LEU A 53 7.49 -3.37 7.53
N LEU A 54 6.37 -4.11 7.57
CA LEU A 54 6.16 -5.14 8.58
C LEU A 54 7.23 -6.24 8.51
N ARG A 55 7.67 -6.65 7.32
CA ARG A 55 8.77 -7.63 7.18
C ARG A 55 10.11 -7.06 7.60
N ILE A 56 10.40 -5.80 7.30
CA ILE A 56 11.62 -5.12 7.73
C ILE A 56 11.70 -5.05 9.26
N VAL A 57 10.57 -4.78 9.93
CA VAL A 57 10.51 -4.70 11.41
C VAL A 57 10.47 -6.08 12.07
N ALA A 58 9.73 -7.03 11.50
CA ALA A 58 9.52 -8.36 12.10
C ALA A 58 10.63 -9.37 11.75
N GLN A 59 11.40 -9.14 10.68
CA GLN A 59 12.58 -9.92 10.37
C GLN A 59 13.80 -9.09 10.78
N GLU A 60 14.47 -9.48 11.86
CA GLU A 60 15.83 -9.04 12.29
C GLU A 60 16.88 -9.44 11.22
N ARG A 61 16.62 -9.13 9.96
CA ARG A 61 17.36 -9.55 8.78
C ARG A 61 17.92 -8.32 8.09
N GLN A 62 19.17 -8.42 7.65
CA GLN A 62 19.84 -7.38 6.88
C GLN A 62 19.01 -7.03 5.64
N MET A 63 18.63 -5.75 5.51
CA MET A 63 17.67 -5.28 4.50
C MET A 63 18.14 -5.57 3.08
N SER A 64 17.27 -6.21 2.30
CA SER A 64 17.47 -6.47 0.88
C SER A 64 17.45 -5.15 0.10
N ILE A 65 18.06 -5.13 -1.10
CA ILE A 65 18.03 -3.97 -1.99
C ILE A 65 16.59 -3.56 -2.37
N TRP A 66 15.67 -4.55 -2.38
CA TRP A 66 14.24 -4.32 -2.61
C TRP A 66 13.55 -3.64 -1.43
N ASP A 67 13.92 -4.00 -0.19
CA ASP A 67 13.40 -3.38 1.02
C ASP A 67 13.81 -1.89 1.06
N TRP A 68 15.06 -1.61 0.69
CA TRP A 68 15.57 -0.25 0.53
C TRP A 68 14.83 0.56 -0.53
N ALA A 69 14.61 -0.01 -1.72
CA ALA A 69 13.85 0.67 -2.77
C ALA A 69 12.46 1.08 -2.28
N VAL A 70 11.80 0.20 -1.51
CA VAL A 70 10.46 0.43 -0.98
C VAL A 70 10.45 1.52 0.11
N VAL A 71 11.47 1.58 0.97
CA VAL A 71 11.59 2.67 1.96
C VAL A 71 11.58 4.06 1.31
N PHE A 72 12.17 4.19 0.11
CA PHE A 72 12.19 5.47 -0.62
C PHE A 72 10.94 5.70 -1.48
N VAL A 73 10.43 4.66 -2.15
CA VAL A 73 9.26 4.79 -3.04
C VAL A 73 7.95 5.00 -2.24
N GLY A 74 7.87 4.48 -1.02
CA GLY A 74 6.68 4.58 -0.15
C GLY A 74 6.26 6.01 0.18
N PRO A 75 7.14 6.81 0.76
CA PRO A 75 6.88 8.23 1.01
C PRO A 75 6.54 9.01 -0.27
N LEU A 76 7.19 8.69 -1.39
CA LEU A 76 6.88 9.32 -2.69
C LEU A 76 5.44 9.05 -3.12
N PHE A 77 4.97 7.81 -2.91
CA PHE A 77 3.62 7.41 -3.26
C PHE A 77 2.57 8.04 -2.35
N ILE A 78 2.86 8.12 -1.05
CA ILE A 78 2.01 8.83 -0.07
C ILE A 78 1.92 10.31 -0.44
N ALA A 79 3.04 10.96 -0.77
CA ALA A 79 3.04 12.35 -1.21
C ALA A 79 2.22 12.57 -2.49
N ALA A 80 2.34 11.65 -3.47
CA ALA A 80 1.55 11.71 -4.70
C ALA A 80 0.04 11.50 -4.44
N ALA A 81 -0.32 10.60 -3.52
CA ALA A 81 -1.70 10.37 -3.11
C ALA A 81 -2.29 11.59 -2.38
N LEU A 82 -1.54 12.18 -1.43
CA LEU A 82 -1.92 13.42 -0.74
C LEU A 82 -2.07 14.59 -1.71
N TRP A 83 -1.16 14.72 -2.67
CA TRP A 83 -1.25 15.73 -3.73
C TRP A 83 -2.53 15.56 -4.56
N ARG A 84 -2.82 14.32 -4.97
CA ARG A 84 -4.04 14.02 -5.75
C ARG A 84 -5.29 14.31 -4.94
N LEU A 85 -5.32 13.91 -3.66
CA LEU A 85 -6.42 14.20 -2.73
C LEU A 85 -6.60 15.72 -2.55
N ALA A 86 -5.53 16.48 -2.36
CA ALA A 86 -5.61 17.94 -2.23
C ALA A 86 -6.19 18.62 -3.48
N ARG A 87 -6.01 18.02 -4.67
CA ARG A 87 -6.58 18.54 -5.93
C ARG A 87 -8.00 18.05 -6.24
N THR A 88 -8.48 16.99 -5.58
CA THR A 88 -9.79 16.38 -5.88
C THR A 88 -10.77 16.35 -4.70
N ALA A 89 -10.34 16.72 -3.49
CA ALA A 89 -11.18 16.88 -2.31
C ALA A 89 -12.02 18.18 -2.40
N CYS A 90 -13.00 18.16 -3.33
CA CYS A 90 -14.13 19.05 -3.54
C CYS A 90 -13.90 20.55 -3.87
N PRO A 91 -14.64 21.11 -4.86
CA PRO A 91 -14.95 22.54 -4.88
C PRO A 91 -15.82 22.89 -3.65
N PRO A 92 -15.83 24.15 -3.19
CA PRO A 92 -16.52 24.56 -1.97
C PRO A 92 -18.00 24.13 -1.98
N PRO A 93 -18.59 23.80 -0.81
CA PRO A 93 -20.03 23.60 -0.73
C PRO A 93 -20.70 24.85 -1.30
N ALA A 94 -21.57 24.67 -2.31
CA ALA A 94 -22.48 25.71 -2.76
C ALA A 94 -23.44 26.02 -1.60
N GLY A 95 -22.96 26.85 -0.68
CA GLY A 95 -23.66 27.26 0.52
C GLY A 95 -24.27 28.64 0.30
N LYS A 96 -25.50 28.64 -0.23
CA LYS A 96 -26.47 29.73 -0.32
C LYS A 96 -26.13 30.93 -1.22
#